data_AF-A0A1Y1MH91-F1
#
_entry.id   AF-A0A1Y1MH91-F1
#
_cell.length_a   1.000
_cell.length_b   1.000
_cell.length_c   1.000
_cell.angle_alpha   90.00
_cell.angle_beta   90.00
_cell.angle_gamma   90.00
#
_symmetry.space_group_name_H-M   'P 1'
#
loop_
_entity.id
_entity.type
_entity.pdbx_description
1 polymer ?
#
loop_
_entity_poly.entity_id
_entity_poly.type
_entity_poly.pdbx_seq_one_letter_code
_entity_poly.pdbx_strand_id
1 'polypeptide(L)'
;MGLSTRLFDYENAAKSLVLPVNQTNWVIWGELAIYVGVLNDLKTNEIVLPAAILQGIFFSNDRPHYMNYGAIGFAIAELITHGFDDKGRQFDKYGNLEDWWVPSTKEKFITKVQCMIDQYGNYSVPELGLNLNGFRTI
;
A
#
# COMPACT_ATOMS: atom_id res chain seq x y z
N MET A 1 -32.65 -24.22 0.69
CA MET A 1 -32.21 -22.81 0.57
C MET A 1 -30.70 -22.85 0.56
N GLY A 2 -30.06 -22.62 -0.59
CA GLY A 2 -28.60 -22.71 -0.71
C GLY A 2 -27.94 -21.42 -0.22
N LEU A 3 -26.86 -21.53 0.54
CA LEU A 3 -26.02 -20.39 0.89
C LEU A 3 -25.31 -19.91 -0.39
N SER A 4 -25.44 -18.62 -0.71
CA SER A 4 -24.78 -17.97 -1.85
C SER A 4 -23.83 -16.90 -1.33
N THR A 5 -22.53 -17.10 -1.55
CA THR A 5 -21.49 -16.13 -1.19
C THR A 5 -21.65 -14.82 -1.95
N ARG A 6 -21.97 -14.89 -3.26
CA ARG A 6 -22.22 -13.69 -4.08
C ARG A 6 -23.35 -12.83 -3.55
N LEU A 7 -24.43 -13.45 -3.06
CA LEU A 7 -25.56 -12.70 -2.48
C LEU A 7 -25.16 -12.03 -1.17
N PHE A 8 -24.43 -12.74 -0.32
CA PHE A 8 -23.88 -12.18 0.92
C PHE A 8 -22.96 -10.99 0.67
N ASP A 9 -22.04 -11.10 -0.29
CA ASP A 9 -21.10 -10.01 -0.64
C ASP A 9 -21.85 -8.77 -1.14
N TYR A 10 -22.85 -8.97 -2.01
CA TYR A 10 -23.70 -7.89 -2.50
C TYR A 10 -24.46 -7.20 -1.36
N GLU A 11 -25.10 -7.96 -0.47
CA GLU A 11 -25.86 -7.40 0.65
C GLU A 11 -24.96 -6.64 1.62
N ASN A 12 -23.74 -7.12 1.88
CA ASN A 12 -22.78 -6.43 2.73
C ASN A 12 -22.30 -5.12 2.10
N ALA A 13 -21.98 -5.12 0.81
CA ALA A 13 -21.61 -3.90 0.08
C ALA A 13 -22.75 -2.87 0.06
N ALA A 14 -24.00 -3.33 -0.11
CA ALA A 14 -25.17 -2.44 -0.05
C ALA A 14 -25.34 -1.81 1.35
N LYS A 15 -25.15 -2.58 2.43
CA LYS A 15 -25.20 -2.08 3.81
C LYS A 15 -24.11 -1.04 4.11
N SER A 16 -22.91 -1.20 3.57
CA SER A 16 -21.80 -0.27 3.82
C SER A 16 -22.02 1.13 3.22
N LEU A 17 -23.01 1.31 2.33
CA LEU A 17 -23.34 2.62 1.76
C LEU A 17 -24.15 3.51 2.70
N VAL A 18 -24.90 2.90 3.63
CA VAL A 18 -25.85 3.61 4.51
C VAL A 18 -25.47 3.55 5.99
N LEU A 19 -24.63 2.59 6.36
CA LEU A 19 -24.12 2.43 7.72
C LEU A 19 -22.75 3.10 7.87
N PRO A 20 -22.39 3.53 9.09
CA PRO A 20 -21.04 3.97 9.39
C PRO A 20 -19.99 2.90 9.05
N VAL A 21 -18.77 3.36 8.71
CA VAL A 21 -17.64 2.46 8.43
C VAL A 21 -17.34 1.61 9.67
N ASN A 22 -17.32 0.29 9.48
CA ASN A 22 -16.97 -0.67 10.53
C ASN A 22 -15.46 -0.97 10.47
N GLN A 23 -14.68 -0.30 11.31
CA GLN A 23 -13.22 -0.46 11.38
C GLN A 23 -12.79 -1.85 11.89
N THR A 24 -13.66 -2.59 12.59
CA THR A 24 -13.35 -3.90 13.18
C THR A 24 -14.05 -5.05 12.45
N ASN A 25 -14.21 -4.93 11.13
CA ASN A 25 -14.88 -5.97 10.33
C ASN A 25 -14.06 -7.26 10.29
N TRP A 26 -14.49 -8.28 11.03
CA TRP A 26 -13.79 -9.54 11.19
C TRP A 26 -13.63 -10.35 9.89
N VAL A 27 -14.52 -10.17 8.91
CA VAL A 27 -14.40 -10.86 7.60
C VAL A 27 -13.18 -10.31 6.86
N ILE A 28 -13.07 -8.97 6.78
CA ILE A 28 -11.93 -8.28 6.16
C ILE A 28 -10.63 -8.65 6.88
N TRP A 29 -10.59 -8.51 8.21
CA TRP A 29 -9.38 -8.80 8.99
C TRP A 29 -8.98 -10.29 8.96
N GLY A 30 -9.96 -11.20 8.86
CA GLY A 30 -9.72 -12.63 8.70
C GLY A 30 -9.07 -12.97 7.36
N GLU A 31 -9.56 -12.38 6.26
CA GLU A 31 -8.96 -12.54 4.92
C GLU A 31 -7.54 -11.94 4.87
N LEU A 32 -7.34 -10.78 5.49
CA LEU A 32 -6.03 -10.13 5.53
C LEU A 32 -5.00 -10.93 6.33
N ALA A 33 -5.38 -11.67 7.37
CA ALA A 33 -4.44 -12.42 8.21
C ALA A 33 -3.64 -13.49 7.43
N ILE A 34 -4.24 -14.05 6.37
CA ILE A 34 -3.63 -15.09 5.53
C ILE A 34 -2.96 -14.52 4.26
N TYR A 35 -3.04 -13.21 4.04
CA TYR A 35 -2.46 -12.55 2.89
C TYR A 35 -0.94 -12.42 3.03
N VAL A 36 -0.18 -12.95 2.06
CA VAL A 36 1.28 -12.83 2.03
C VAL A 36 1.65 -11.56 1.26
N GLY A 37 1.60 -10.44 1.96
CA GLY A 37 1.95 -9.12 1.43
C GLY A 37 1.84 -8.05 2.51
N VAL A 38 1.92 -6.79 2.10
CA VAL A 38 1.78 -5.63 2.97
C VAL A 38 0.83 -4.62 2.34
N LEU A 39 0.12 -3.83 3.15
CA LEU A 39 -0.89 -2.89 2.67
C LEU A 39 -0.77 -1.54 3.37
N ASN A 40 -1.06 -0.48 2.61
CA ASN A 40 -1.30 0.86 3.12
C ASN A 40 -2.74 1.26 2.75
N ASP A 41 -3.54 1.69 3.72
CA ASP A 41 -4.86 2.28 3.47
C ASP A 41 -4.78 3.80 3.69
N LEU A 42 -4.82 4.55 2.58
CA LEU A 42 -4.74 6.01 2.60
C LEU A 42 -5.95 6.66 3.27
N LYS A 43 -7.12 6.01 3.31
CA LYS A 43 -8.35 6.60 3.85
C LYS A 43 -8.43 6.44 5.37
N THR A 44 -7.83 5.40 5.92
CA THR A 44 -7.70 5.22 7.37
C THR A 44 -6.33 5.66 7.89
N ASN A 45 -5.38 5.94 6.98
CA ASN A 45 -3.98 6.24 7.28
C ASN A 45 -3.33 5.12 8.12
N GLU A 46 -3.55 3.87 7.70
CA GLU A 46 -3.09 2.67 8.41
C GLU A 46 -2.12 1.85 7.56
N ILE A 47 -1.12 1.27 8.21
CA ILE A 47 -0.27 0.22 7.65
C ILE A 47 -0.69 -1.12 8.23
N VAL A 48 -0.89 -2.11 7.37
CA VAL A 48 -1.30 -3.46 7.80
C VAL A 48 -0.18 -4.44 7.50
N LEU A 49 0.22 -5.16 8.55
CA LEU A 49 1.25 -6.19 8.49
C LEU A 49 0.64 -7.55 8.85
N PRO A 50 0.12 -8.29 7.86
CA PRO A 50 -0.44 -9.63 8.06
C PRO A 50 0.50 -10.59 8.78
N ALA A 51 -0.07 -11.52 9.54
CA ALA A 51 0.72 -12.57 10.18
C ALA A 51 1.46 -13.46 9.15
N ALA A 52 0.86 -13.68 7.97
CA ALA A 52 1.41 -14.57 6.95
C ALA A 52 2.72 -14.07 6.31
N ILE A 53 3.04 -12.77 6.34
CA ILE A 53 4.35 -12.26 5.88
C ILE A 53 5.43 -12.31 6.98
N LEU A 54 5.06 -12.45 8.24
CA LEU A 54 5.99 -12.43 9.39
C LEU A 54 6.72 -13.77 9.60
N GLN A 55 7.26 -14.34 8.53
CA GLN A 55 7.94 -15.64 8.56
C GLN A 55 9.03 -15.75 7.49
N GLY A 56 9.85 -16.81 7.58
CA GLY A 56 10.84 -17.19 6.58
C GLY A 56 11.90 -16.11 6.33
N ILE A 57 12.06 -15.70 5.07
CA ILE A 57 13.06 -14.71 4.68
C ILE A 57 12.68 -13.28 5.11
N PHE A 58 11.40 -13.00 5.36
CA PHE A 58 10.93 -11.67 5.75
C PHE A 58 11.19 -11.40 7.22
N PHE A 59 10.85 -12.34 8.09
CA PHE A 59 11.07 -12.21 9.53
C PHE A 59 11.38 -13.56 10.19
N SER A 60 12.38 -13.55 11.09
CA SER A 60 12.61 -14.60 12.07
C SER A 60 13.30 -14.00 13.29
N ASN A 61 12.94 -14.48 14.48
CA ASN A 61 13.60 -14.07 15.72
C ASN A 61 14.99 -14.71 15.90
N ASP A 62 15.24 -15.85 15.26
CA ASP A 62 16.44 -16.67 15.47
C ASP A 62 17.56 -16.35 14.48
N ARG A 63 17.59 -15.12 13.93
CA ARG A 63 18.59 -14.66 12.97
C ARG A 63 19.10 -13.26 13.29
N PRO A 64 20.27 -12.85 12.74
CA PRO A 64 20.79 -11.52 12.98
C PRO A 64 19.81 -10.41 12.56
N HIS A 65 19.68 -9.38 13.39
CA HIS A 65 18.69 -8.32 13.20
C HIS A 65 18.81 -7.60 11.85
N TYR A 66 20.02 -7.45 11.30
CA TYR A 66 20.22 -6.80 10.00
C TYR A 66 19.46 -7.50 8.87
N MET A 67 19.21 -8.81 8.96
CA MET A 67 18.39 -9.53 7.97
C MET A 67 16.92 -9.15 8.11
N ASN A 68 16.42 -8.95 9.33
CA ASN A 68 15.07 -8.45 9.56
C ASN A 68 14.93 -6.99 9.07
N TYR A 69 15.90 -6.13 9.35
CA TYR A 69 15.90 -4.75 8.84
C TYR A 69 15.90 -4.68 7.32
N GLY A 70 16.72 -5.51 6.65
CA GLY A 70 16.80 -5.54 5.19
C GLY A 70 15.57 -6.15 4.51
N ALA A 71 14.81 -7.00 5.20
CA ALA A 71 13.62 -7.63 4.65
C ALA A 71 12.34 -6.98 5.15
N ILE A 72 11.80 -7.38 6.31
CA ILE A 72 10.56 -6.82 6.84
C ILE A 72 10.68 -5.32 7.19
N GLY A 73 11.86 -4.87 7.61
CA GLY A 73 12.10 -3.44 7.85
C GLY A 73 11.97 -2.61 6.57
N PHE A 74 12.50 -3.09 5.45
CA PHE A 74 12.31 -2.48 4.14
C PHE A 74 10.83 -2.45 3.74
N ALA A 75 10.11 -3.57 3.88
CA ALA A 75 8.69 -3.64 3.55
C ALA A 75 7.85 -2.64 4.39
N ILE A 76 8.13 -2.51 5.69
CA ILE A 76 7.46 -1.51 6.54
C ILE A 76 7.79 -0.08 6.08
N ALA A 77 9.04 0.20 5.69
CA ALA A 77 9.43 1.52 5.19
C ALA A 77 8.76 1.87 3.86
N GLU A 78 8.60 0.90 2.96
CA GLU A 78 7.82 1.03 1.73
C GLU A 78 6.37 1.42 2.02
N LEU A 79 5.72 0.75 2.99
CA LEU A 79 4.35 1.09 3.42
C LEU A 79 4.21 2.50 3.96
N ILE A 80 5.18 2.96 4.76
CA ILE A 80 5.19 4.34 5.26
C ILE A 80 5.35 5.30 4.09
N THR A 81 6.21 4.96 3.13
CA THR A 81 6.49 5.80 1.94
C THR A 81 5.25 5.94 1.05
N HIS A 82 4.38 4.93 0.96
CA HIS A 82 3.10 5.05 0.25
C HIS A 82 2.18 6.15 0.79
N GLY A 83 2.28 6.50 2.08
CA GLY A 83 1.56 7.67 2.61
C GLY A 83 2.07 9.02 2.06
N PHE A 84 3.21 9.03 1.37
CA PHE A 84 3.89 10.22 0.87
C PHE A 84 4.29 10.12 -0.61
N ASP A 85 3.88 9.07 -1.32
CA ASP A 85 4.11 8.94 -2.76
C ASP A 85 3.27 9.95 -3.55
N ASP A 86 3.28 9.85 -4.89
CA ASP A 86 2.59 10.79 -5.77
C ASP A 86 1.07 10.90 -5.47
N LYS A 87 0.46 9.81 -4.98
CA LYS A 87 -0.95 9.72 -4.57
C LYS A 87 -1.12 9.97 -3.09
N GLY A 88 -0.36 9.30 -2.24
CA GLY A 88 -0.49 9.35 -0.79
C GLY A 88 -0.31 10.76 -0.23
N ARG A 89 0.62 11.55 -0.79
CA ARG A 89 0.83 12.94 -0.37
C ARG A 89 -0.40 13.84 -0.47
N GLN A 90 -1.42 13.42 -1.21
CA GLN A 90 -2.66 14.18 -1.41
C GLN A 90 -3.67 13.94 -0.27
N PHE A 91 -3.37 13.01 0.64
CA PHE A 91 -4.20 12.68 1.78
C PHE A 91 -3.59 13.29 3.05
N ASP A 92 -4.43 13.94 3.85
CA ASP A 92 -4.02 14.45 5.17
C ASP A 92 -3.87 13.29 6.19
N LYS A 93 -3.49 13.62 7.42
CA LYS A 93 -3.30 12.64 8.49
C LYS A 93 -4.57 11.87 8.90
N TYR A 94 -5.75 12.32 8.47
CA TYR A 94 -7.04 11.69 8.73
C TYR A 94 -7.57 10.92 7.50
N GLY A 95 -6.81 10.88 6.41
CA GLY A 95 -7.20 10.22 5.16
C GLY A 95 -8.16 11.04 4.29
N ASN A 96 -8.23 12.36 4.48
CA ASN A 96 -9.00 13.25 3.62
C ASN A 96 -8.16 13.71 2.43
N LEU A 97 -8.76 13.79 1.25
CA LEU A 97 -8.11 14.37 0.07
C LEU A 97 -8.02 15.91 0.24
N GLU A 98 -6.83 16.40 0.60
CA GLU A 98 -6.58 17.81 0.88
C GLU A 98 -5.15 18.19 0.47
N ASP A 99 -4.98 19.35 -0.18
CA ASP A 99 -3.64 19.85 -0.50
C ASP A 99 -3.03 20.55 0.72
N TRP A 100 -2.40 19.76 1.58
CA TRP A 100 -1.78 20.21 2.82
C TRP A 100 -0.32 20.66 2.67
N TRP A 101 0.24 20.58 1.45
CA TRP A 101 1.62 20.97 1.17
C TRP A 101 1.71 22.46 0.83
N VAL A 102 2.73 23.13 1.38
CA VAL A 102 3.10 24.47 0.91
C VAL A 102 3.51 24.37 -0.57
N PRO A 103 3.10 25.33 -1.45
CA PRO A 103 3.34 25.24 -2.89
C PRO A 103 4.81 24.98 -3.28
N SER A 104 5.76 25.61 -2.57
CA SER A 104 7.19 25.44 -2.82
C SER A 104 7.72 24.03 -2.49
N THR A 105 7.13 23.35 -1.50
CA THR A 105 7.47 21.96 -1.18
C THR A 105 6.91 21.02 -2.23
N LYS A 106 5.68 21.27 -2.70
CA LYS A 106 5.03 20.50 -3.76
C LYS A 106 5.81 20.56 -5.07
N GLU A 107 6.27 21.75 -5.45
CA GLU A 107 7.11 21.93 -6.64
C GLU A 107 8.41 21.10 -6.55
N LYS A 108 9.13 21.19 -5.42
CA LYS A 108 10.36 20.40 -5.19
C LYS A 108 10.11 18.90 -5.21
N PHE A 109 8.97 18.44 -4.70
CA PHE A 109 8.58 17.04 -4.76
C PHE A 109 8.38 16.58 -6.20
N ILE A 110 7.62 17.33 -7.00
CA ILE A 110 7.37 17.02 -8.41
C ILE A 110 8.70 16.96 -9.19
N THR A 111 9.64 17.88 -8.94
CA THR A 111 10.97 17.82 -9.54
C THR A 111 11.72 16.53 -9.19
N LYS A 112 11.64 16.08 -7.94
CA LYS A 112 12.29 14.81 -7.51
C LYS A 112 11.61 13.59 -8.11
N VAL A 113 10.28 13.60 -8.20
CA VAL A 113 9.50 12.54 -8.87
C VAL A 113 9.90 12.41 -10.34
N GLN A 114 10.09 13.53 -11.06
CA GLN A 114 10.51 13.50 -12.46
C GLN A 114 11.84 12.76 -12.65
N CYS A 115 12.80 12.94 -11.74
CA CYS A 115 14.08 12.23 -11.78
C CYS A 115 13.89 10.70 -11.75
N MET A 116 12.98 10.20 -10.91
CA MET A 116 12.67 8.78 -10.82
C MET A 116 11.92 8.29 -12.06
N ILE A 117 10.96 9.06 -12.57
CA ILE A 117 10.24 8.74 -13.82
C ILE A 117 11.24 8.57 -14.97
N ASP A 118 12.20 9.48 -15.10
CA ASP A 118 13.21 9.43 -16.17
C ASP A 118 14.16 8.24 -15.97
N GLN A 119 14.57 7.97 -14.73
CA GLN A 119 15.42 6.83 -14.39
C GLN A 119 14.77 5.50 -14.78
N TYR A 120 13.54 5.24 -14.32
CA TYR A 120 12.85 3.99 -14.59
C TYR A 120 12.35 3.91 -16.03
N GLY A 121 11.97 5.03 -16.65
CA GLY A 121 11.58 5.10 -18.06
C GLY A 121 12.71 4.71 -19.03
N ASN A 122 13.96 4.83 -18.60
CA ASN A 122 15.13 4.40 -19.37
C ASN A 122 15.55 2.94 -19.08
N TYR A 123 14.84 2.23 -18.20
CA TYR A 123 15.12 0.83 -17.91
C TYR A 123 14.48 -0.06 -18.98
N SER A 124 15.30 -0.84 -19.67
CA SER A 124 14.84 -1.81 -20.67
C SER A 124 14.64 -3.19 -20.06
N VAL A 125 13.60 -3.89 -20.51
CA VAL A 125 13.29 -5.28 -20.18
C VAL A 125 13.58 -6.12 -21.44
N PRO A 126 14.79 -6.69 -21.57
CA PRO A 126 15.25 -7.34 -22.81
C PRO A 126 14.33 -8.47 -23.28
N GLU A 127 13.74 -9.21 -22.34
CA GLU A 127 12.85 -10.34 -22.60
C GLU A 127 11.55 -9.90 -23.29
N LEU A 128 11.13 -8.65 -23.09
CA LEU A 128 9.92 -8.07 -23.68
C LEU A 128 10.24 -7.13 -24.84
N GLY A 129 11.50 -6.70 -24.99
CA GLY A 129 11.89 -5.66 -25.94
C GLY A 129 11.23 -4.30 -25.66
N LEU A 130 10.83 -4.04 -24.41
CA LEU A 130 10.12 -2.84 -23.98
C LEU A 130 10.87 -2.14 -22.85
N ASN A 131 10.70 -0.83 -22.76
CA ASN A 131 11.10 -0.08 -21.57
C ASN A 131 9.99 -0.06 -20.53
N LEU A 132 10.36 0.06 -19.25
CA LEU A 132 9.39 0.32 -18.19
C LEU A 132 8.73 1.67 -18.40
N ASN A 133 7.49 1.78 -17.92
CA ASN A 133 6.81 3.07 -17.86
C ASN A 133 7.11 3.72 -16.51
N GLY A 134 8.06 4.65 -16.48
CA GLY A 134 8.47 5.34 -15.25
C GLY A 134 7.33 6.07 -14.54
N PHE A 135 6.36 6.64 -15.28
CA PHE A 135 5.20 7.31 -14.69
C PHE A 135 4.22 6.33 -14.03
N ARG A 136 4.10 5.10 -14.51
CA ARG A 136 3.20 4.09 -13.93
C ARG A 136 3.80 3.33 -12.75
N THR A 137 5.09 3.53 -12.49
CA THR A 137 5.88 2.77 -11.51
C THR A 137 6.42 3.66 -10.38
N ILE A 138 5.97 4.91 -10.32
CA ILE A 138 6.24 5.87 -9.24
C ILE A 138 5.07 5.93 -8.25
#